data_AF-A0A954L0J0-F1
#
_entry.id   AF-A0A954L0J0-F1
#
_cell.length_a   1.000
_cell.length_b   1.000
_cell.length_c   1.000
_cell.angle_alpha   90.00
_cell.angle_beta   90.00
_cell.angle_gamma   90.00
#
_symmetry.space_group_name_H-M   'P 1'
#
loop_
_entity.id
_entity.type
_entity.pdbx_description
1 polymer ?
#
loop_
_entity_poly.entity_id
_entity_poly.type
_entity_poly.pdbx_seq_one_letter_code
_entity_poly.pdbx_strand_id
1 'polypeptide(L)'
;MTTRSPSAKASIIQVEANLLCFPFFALQTKGLKQRKGVEVTGVRNGESFRLRVTRNTDSEFPGPLSRKLHFALLSLLFDRHHAESPIQNPIEFSWRELADRADLEWGGGHMIPRLKRAIEATHGVVIRTNHALITRDQSDRKPMPTRERGYHLYEKYAFVNEVLADGSVADKNHLWLADWYLANLNSLYSGPVNYDLWRELNRRPIASRIYEYLLFKFTAD
;
A
#
# COMPACT_ATOMS: atom_id res chain seq x y z
N MET A 1 6.51 37.46 5.07
CA MET A 1 5.17 37.31 4.46
C MET A 1 5.38 36.82 3.05
N THR A 2 5.10 35.54 2.81
CA THR A 2 5.08 34.95 1.47
C THR A 2 3.74 34.25 1.38
N THR A 3 2.83 34.84 0.63
CA THR A 3 1.47 34.37 0.44
C THR A 3 1.51 33.04 -0.29
N ARG A 4 1.13 31.96 0.41
CA ARG A 4 0.80 30.68 -0.24
C ARG A 4 -0.37 30.92 -1.19
N SER A 5 -0.14 30.64 -2.48
CA SER A 5 -1.18 30.66 -3.51
C SER A 5 -2.35 29.74 -3.11
N PRO A 6 -3.62 30.12 -3.34
CA PRO A 6 -4.75 29.29 -2.97
C PRO A 6 -4.92 28.11 -3.94
N SER A 7 -5.16 26.93 -3.36
CA SER A 7 -5.86 25.79 -3.96
C SER A 7 -5.21 25.09 -5.18
N ALA A 8 -4.13 24.34 -4.95
CA ALA A 8 -4.01 23.04 -5.60
C ALA A 8 -5.04 22.12 -4.93
N LYS A 9 -6.00 21.57 -5.69
CA LYS A 9 -6.99 20.61 -5.17
C LYS A 9 -6.21 19.50 -4.46
N ALA A 10 -6.39 19.35 -3.15
CA ALA A 10 -5.67 18.33 -2.39
C ALA A 10 -5.89 16.97 -3.06
N SER A 11 -4.80 16.27 -3.35
CA SER A 11 -4.89 14.95 -4.00
C SER A 11 -5.48 13.95 -3.00
N ILE A 12 -6.77 13.66 -3.13
CA ILE A 12 -7.43 12.63 -2.32
C ILE A 12 -7.16 11.27 -2.96
N ILE A 13 -6.55 10.36 -2.19
CA ILE A 13 -6.39 8.96 -2.58
C ILE A 13 -7.29 8.09 -1.72
N GLN A 14 -7.75 6.96 -2.25
CA GLN A 14 -8.42 5.95 -1.43
C GLN A 14 -7.41 4.95 -0.88
N VAL A 15 -7.42 4.75 0.43
CA VAL A 15 -6.58 3.75 1.09
C VAL A 15 -7.46 2.69 1.70
N GLU A 16 -7.16 1.43 1.39
CA GLU A 16 -7.96 0.28 1.82
C GLU A 16 -8.09 0.21 3.36
N ALA A 17 -9.31 -0.08 3.83
CA ALA A 17 -9.70 0.05 5.23
C ALA A 17 -8.93 -0.87 6.17
N ASN A 18 -8.58 -2.09 5.76
CA ASN A 18 -7.77 -2.96 6.59
C ASN A 18 -6.35 -2.41 6.77
N LEU A 19 -5.72 -1.85 5.73
CA LEU A 19 -4.40 -1.20 5.84
C LEU A 19 -4.43 0.07 6.72
N LEU A 20 -5.54 0.81 6.73
CA LEU A 20 -5.73 1.92 7.67
C LEU A 20 -5.82 1.44 9.13
N CYS A 21 -6.46 0.29 9.37
CA CYS A 21 -6.59 -0.31 10.70
C CYS A 21 -5.29 -0.95 11.20
N PHE A 22 -4.71 -1.81 10.38
CA PHE A 22 -3.70 -2.77 10.83
C PHE A 22 -2.30 -2.39 10.37
N PRO A 23 -1.28 -2.66 11.20
CA PRO A 23 0.09 -2.41 10.81
C PRO A 23 0.52 -3.39 9.71
N PHE A 24 0.96 -2.85 8.58
CA PHE A 24 1.61 -3.61 7.50
C PHE A 24 3.08 -3.20 7.34
N PHE A 25 3.33 -1.89 7.23
CA PHE A 25 4.66 -1.32 7.10
C PHE A 25 5.29 -0.98 8.46
N ALA A 26 6.59 -1.21 8.60
CA ALA A 26 7.35 -0.66 9.71
C ALA A 26 7.55 0.86 9.55
N LEU A 27 7.42 1.60 10.65
CA LEU A 27 7.54 3.06 10.68
C LEU A 27 8.99 3.56 10.85
N GLN A 28 9.93 2.66 11.07
CA GLN A 28 11.35 2.98 11.26
C GLN A 28 12.24 1.99 10.49
N THR A 29 13.45 2.42 10.15
CA THR A 29 14.43 1.61 9.40
C THR A 29 15.28 0.72 10.30
N LYS A 30 15.40 1.04 11.59
CA LYS A 30 16.19 0.25 12.54
C LYS A 30 15.58 -1.14 12.72
N GLY A 31 16.38 -2.18 12.47
CA GLY A 31 16.02 -3.56 12.73
C GLY A 31 15.20 -4.28 11.65
N LEU A 32 15.01 -3.68 10.45
CA LEU A 32 14.17 -4.28 9.40
C LEU A 32 14.66 -5.65 8.94
N LYS A 33 15.97 -5.88 8.87
CA LYS A 33 16.58 -7.18 8.54
C LYS A 33 16.24 -8.26 9.57
N GLN A 34 16.22 -7.90 10.86
CA GLN A 34 15.97 -8.85 11.95
C GLN A 34 14.48 -9.08 12.19
N ARG A 35 13.62 -8.16 11.75
CA ARG A 35 12.17 -8.25 11.94
C ARG A 35 11.58 -9.35 11.04
N LYS A 36 11.13 -10.45 11.64
CA LYS A 36 10.48 -11.57 10.92
C LYS A 36 9.03 -11.24 10.52
N GLY A 37 8.36 -10.40 11.28
CA GLY A 37 6.97 -10.06 11.05
C GLY A 37 6.36 -9.14 12.10
N VAL A 38 5.05 -9.01 12.05
CA VAL A 38 4.20 -8.45 13.11
C VAL A 38 3.00 -9.38 13.31
N GLU A 39 2.59 -9.55 14.56
CA GLU A 39 1.35 -10.23 14.91
C GLU A 39 0.49 -9.29 15.75
N VAL A 40 -0.80 -9.22 15.41
CA VAL A 40 -1.81 -8.46 16.13
C VAL A 40 -2.94 -9.42 16.46
N THR A 41 -3.35 -9.43 17.73
CA THR A 41 -4.50 -10.19 18.20
C THR A 41 -5.43 -9.27 18.97
N GLY A 42 -6.70 -9.65 19.08
CA GLY A 42 -7.68 -8.91 19.84
C GLY A 42 -9.07 -9.51 19.75
N VAL A 43 -10.06 -8.78 20.22
CA VAL A 43 -11.47 -9.17 20.17
C VAL A 43 -12.26 -8.03 19.51
N ARG A 44 -13.17 -8.38 18.59
CA ARG A 44 -14.08 -7.44 17.92
C ARG A 44 -15.48 -8.05 17.94
N ASN A 45 -16.45 -7.35 18.50
CA ASN A 45 -17.84 -7.82 18.62
C ASN A 45 -17.96 -9.22 19.26
N GLY A 46 -17.14 -9.50 20.28
CA GLY A 46 -17.10 -10.80 20.96
C GLY A 46 -16.34 -11.91 20.22
N GLU A 47 -15.86 -11.66 19.00
CA GLU A 47 -15.08 -12.63 18.21
C GLU A 47 -13.57 -12.32 18.29
N SER A 48 -12.75 -13.34 18.57
CA SER A 48 -11.30 -13.20 18.58
C SER A 48 -10.76 -13.10 17.16
N PHE A 49 -9.81 -12.19 16.92
CA PHE A 49 -9.11 -12.09 15.65
C PHE A 49 -7.60 -12.23 15.82
N ARG A 50 -6.94 -12.67 14.74
CA ARG A 50 -5.49 -12.70 14.58
C ARG A 50 -5.10 -12.19 13.20
N LEU A 51 -4.12 -11.32 13.15
CA LEU A 51 -3.43 -10.92 11.93
C LEU A 51 -1.94 -11.18 12.11
N ARG A 52 -1.31 -11.86 11.16
CA ARG A 52 0.13 -12.05 11.10
C ARG A 52 0.64 -11.62 9.73
N VAL A 53 1.65 -10.77 9.72
CA VAL A 53 2.32 -10.28 8.52
C VAL A 53 3.77 -10.68 8.62
N THR A 54 4.25 -11.55 7.73
CA THR A 54 5.61 -12.11 7.77
C THR A 54 6.34 -11.86 6.46
N ARG A 55 7.60 -11.42 6.53
CA ARG A 55 8.46 -11.31 5.35
C ARG A 55 8.96 -12.69 4.90
N ASN A 56 9.36 -12.80 3.63
CA ASN A 56 10.20 -13.89 3.15
C ASN A 56 11.66 -13.74 3.65
N THR A 57 12.49 -14.75 3.38
CA THR A 57 13.90 -14.76 3.79
C THR A 57 14.77 -13.80 2.99
N ASP A 58 14.37 -13.51 1.76
CA ASP A 58 15.21 -12.87 0.75
C ASP A 58 15.13 -11.33 0.78
N SER A 59 14.14 -10.81 1.50
CA SER A 59 13.90 -9.37 1.66
C SER A 59 13.91 -8.93 3.12
N GLU A 60 14.12 -7.63 3.35
CA GLU A 60 13.89 -7.00 4.65
C GLU A 60 12.38 -6.84 4.90
N PHE A 61 11.96 -6.65 6.16
CA PHE A 61 10.56 -6.31 6.42
C PHE A 61 10.22 -4.94 5.79
N PRO A 62 9.06 -4.76 5.14
CA PRO A 62 8.75 -3.53 4.42
C PRO A 62 8.72 -2.33 5.38
N GLY A 63 9.58 -1.36 5.10
CA GLY A 63 9.84 -0.21 5.97
C GLY A 63 9.21 1.10 5.49
N PRO A 64 9.72 2.25 5.98
CA PRO A 64 9.22 3.56 5.61
C PRO A 64 9.25 3.85 4.11
N LEU A 65 10.28 3.37 3.40
CA LEU A 65 10.36 3.52 1.94
C LEU A 65 9.27 2.73 1.23
N SER A 66 9.09 1.44 1.57
CA SER A 66 8.02 0.60 1.02
C SER A 66 6.65 1.26 1.21
N ARG A 67 6.40 1.84 2.39
CA ARG A 67 5.17 2.60 2.66
C ARG A 67 5.03 3.83 1.76
N LYS A 68 6.10 4.63 1.59
CA LYS A 68 6.10 5.77 0.66
C LYS A 68 5.74 5.35 -0.77
N LEU A 69 6.36 4.28 -1.26
CA LEU A 69 6.10 3.80 -2.61
C LEU A 69 4.69 3.28 -2.76
N HIS A 70 4.15 2.58 -1.76
CA HIS A 70 2.76 2.13 -1.79
C HIS A 70 1.78 3.29 -1.94
N PHE A 71 1.92 4.34 -1.13
CA PHE A 71 1.05 5.52 -1.25
C PHE A 71 1.26 6.29 -2.56
N ALA A 72 2.49 6.35 -3.07
CA ALA A 72 2.77 6.94 -4.38
C ALA A 72 2.15 6.15 -5.54
N LEU A 73 2.13 4.81 -5.45
CA LEU A 73 1.41 3.94 -6.38
C LEU A 73 -0.10 4.14 -6.32
N LEU A 74 -0.67 4.34 -5.12
CA LEU A 74 -2.09 4.69 -4.99
C LEU A 74 -2.38 6.07 -5.59
N SER A 75 -1.53 7.08 -5.36
CA SER A 75 -1.66 8.38 -6.03
C SER A 75 -1.61 8.24 -7.55
N LEU A 76 -0.65 7.49 -8.10
CA LEU A 76 -0.59 7.16 -9.54
C LEU A 76 -1.88 6.57 -10.07
N LEU A 77 -2.38 5.57 -9.34
CA LEU A 77 -3.57 4.83 -9.69
C LEU A 77 -4.79 5.75 -9.74
N PHE A 78 -5.03 6.53 -8.69
CA PHE A 78 -6.19 7.42 -8.60
C PHE A 78 -6.10 8.65 -9.49
N ASP A 79 -4.89 9.15 -9.76
CA ASP A 79 -4.69 10.26 -10.72
C ASP A 79 -5.09 9.86 -12.14
N ARG A 80 -4.96 8.57 -12.48
CA ARG A 80 -5.27 8.03 -13.83
C ARG A 80 -6.62 7.33 -13.90
N HIS A 81 -7.26 7.10 -12.76
CA HIS A 81 -8.51 6.38 -12.67
C HIS A 81 -9.68 7.30 -13.01
N HIS A 82 -10.54 6.84 -13.92
CA HIS A 82 -11.82 7.48 -14.20
C HIS A 82 -12.87 6.98 -13.21
N ALA A 83 -13.56 7.89 -12.52
CA ALA A 83 -14.50 7.55 -11.44
C ALA A 83 -15.63 6.57 -11.84
N GLU A 84 -15.94 6.46 -13.13
CA GLU A 84 -17.00 5.59 -13.68
C GLU A 84 -16.51 4.18 -14.05
N SER A 85 -15.20 3.96 -14.04
CA SER A 85 -14.59 2.66 -14.34
C SER A 85 -14.13 1.97 -13.05
N PRO A 86 -14.03 0.63 -13.02
CA PRO A 86 -13.32 -0.05 -11.94
C PRO A 86 -11.81 0.15 -12.10
N ILE A 87 -11.11 0.18 -10.97
CA ILE A 87 -9.66 0.09 -10.88
C ILE A 87 -9.23 -1.27 -11.43
N GLN A 88 -8.23 -1.26 -12.30
CA GLN A 88 -7.67 -2.45 -12.92
C GLN A 88 -6.16 -2.52 -12.73
N ASN A 89 -5.65 -3.76 -12.75
CA ASN A 89 -4.23 -4.02 -12.88
C ASN A 89 -3.80 -3.97 -14.35
N PRO A 90 -2.50 -3.73 -14.64
CA PRO A 90 -1.45 -3.31 -13.71
C PRO A 90 -1.44 -1.80 -13.44
N ILE A 91 -0.79 -1.40 -12.34
CA ILE A 91 -0.31 -0.03 -12.16
C ILE A 91 0.98 0.14 -12.96
N GLU A 92 0.93 0.94 -14.03
CA GLU A 92 2.11 1.28 -14.82
C GLU A 92 2.87 2.47 -14.21
N PHE A 93 4.19 2.49 -14.24
CA PHE A 93 4.95 3.66 -13.78
C PHE A 93 6.37 3.73 -14.34
N SER A 94 6.91 4.94 -14.42
CA SER A 94 8.35 5.17 -14.54
C SER A 94 8.99 5.35 -13.16
N TRP A 95 10.28 5.07 -13.04
CA TRP A 95 10.99 5.25 -11.77
C TRP A 95 11.01 6.70 -11.29
N ARG A 96 11.18 7.65 -12.23
CA ARG A 96 11.18 9.09 -11.93
C ARG A 96 9.84 9.52 -11.37
N GLU A 97 8.78 9.15 -12.07
CA GLU A 97 7.42 9.46 -11.66
C GLU A 97 7.06 8.89 -10.28
N LEU A 98 7.46 7.65 -10.00
CA LEU A 98 7.23 7.03 -8.70
C LEU A 98 8.04 7.74 -7.59
N ALA A 99 9.29 8.13 -7.86
CA ALA A 99 10.13 8.85 -6.92
C ALA A 99 9.58 10.25 -6.62
N ASP A 100 9.14 10.97 -7.64
CA ASP A 100 8.56 12.31 -7.52
C ASP A 100 7.29 12.28 -6.66
N ARG A 101 6.37 11.35 -6.93
CA ARG A 101 5.17 11.19 -6.10
C ARG A 101 5.50 10.80 -4.66
N ALA A 102 6.48 9.92 -4.47
CA ALA A 102 6.95 9.51 -3.15
C ALA A 102 7.72 10.59 -2.37
N ASP A 103 7.90 11.79 -2.93
CA ASP A 103 8.70 12.88 -2.35
C ASP A 103 10.12 12.40 -2.01
N LEU A 104 10.79 11.84 -3.03
CA LEU A 104 12.16 11.33 -2.95
C LEU A 104 13.07 12.10 -3.89
N GLU A 105 14.14 12.67 -3.34
CA GLU A 105 15.19 13.28 -4.15
C GLU A 105 15.87 12.23 -5.04
N TRP A 106 16.00 12.53 -6.33
CA TRP A 106 16.59 11.62 -7.29
C TRP A 106 18.11 11.49 -7.10
N GLY A 107 18.53 10.55 -6.24
CA GLY A 107 19.93 10.32 -5.86
C GLY A 107 20.80 9.52 -6.84
N GLY A 108 20.56 9.63 -8.16
CA GLY A 108 21.39 8.96 -9.18
C GLY A 108 21.27 7.43 -9.21
N GLY A 109 22.36 6.73 -9.56
CA GLY A 109 22.36 5.30 -9.93
C GLY A 109 21.91 4.31 -8.84
N HIS A 110 21.95 4.69 -7.57
CA HIS A 110 21.52 3.83 -6.46
C HIS A 110 20.02 3.92 -6.14
N MET A 111 19.31 4.89 -6.73
CA MET A 111 17.88 5.08 -6.46
C MET A 111 17.07 3.88 -6.97
N ILE A 112 17.24 3.50 -8.23
CA ILE A 112 16.45 2.41 -8.84
C ILE A 112 16.62 1.09 -8.07
N PRO A 113 17.85 0.60 -7.76
CA PRO A 113 18.01 -0.61 -6.94
C PRO A 113 17.36 -0.52 -5.56
N ARG A 114 17.29 0.68 -4.97
CA ARG A 114 16.63 0.90 -3.67
C ARG A 114 15.10 0.87 -3.80
N LEU A 115 14.54 1.40 -4.89
CA LEU A 115 13.11 1.34 -5.17
C LEU A 115 12.66 -0.09 -5.49
N LYS A 116 13.41 -0.82 -6.31
CA LYS A 116 13.16 -2.25 -6.60
C LYS A 116 13.07 -3.08 -5.32
N ARG A 117 14.08 -2.98 -4.44
CA ARG A 117 14.09 -3.67 -3.14
C ARG A 117 12.89 -3.34 -2.26
N ALA A 118 12.37 -2.11 -2.31
CA ALA A 118 11.22 -1.73 -1.51
C ALA A 118 9.90 -2.31 -2.05
N ILE A 119 9.76 -2.44 -3.37
CA ILE A 119 8.65 -3.14 -4.03
C ILE A 119 8.74 -4.65 -3.75
N GLU A 120 9.91 -5.24 -3.93
CA GLU A 120 10.22 -6.64 -3.63
C GLU A 120 9.90 -7.00 -2.17
N ALA A 121 10.30 -6.15 -1.21
CA ALA A 121 9.99 -6.34 0.20
C ALA A 121 8.49 -6.27 0.51
N THR A 122 7.72 -5.52 -0.27
CA THR A 122 6.25 -5.44 -0.10
C THR A 122 5.55 -6.66 -0.71
N HIS A 123 5.99 -7.08 -1.89
CA HIS A 123 5.53 -8.31 -2.56
C HIS A 123 5.86 -9.56 -1.74
N GLY A 124 7.07 -9.62 -1.18
CA GLY A 124 7.59 -10.75 -0.41
C GLY A 124 6.97 -10.96 0.96
N VAL A 125 5.96 -10.17 1.33
CA VAL A 125 5.24 -10.31 2.59
C VAL A 125 3.99 -11.15 2.43
N VAL A 126 3.88 -12.15 3.29
CA VAL A 126 2.69 -13.00 3.42
C VAL A 126 1.85 -12.51 4.59
N ILE A 127 0.58 -12.25 4.32
CA ILE A 127 -0.46 -11.91 5.26
C ILE A 127 -1.24 -13.18 5.59
N ARG A 128 -1.38 -13.50 6.87
CA ARG A 128 -2.28 -14.55 7.38
C ARG A 128 -3.26 -13.93 8.34
N THR A 129 -4.53 -14.23 8.18
CA THR A 129 -5.59 -13.61 8.96
C THR A 129 -6.61 -14.64 9.41
N ASN A 130 -7.09 -14.48 10.64
CA ASN A 130 -8.25 -15.14 11.17
C ASN A 130 -9.18 -14.05 11.73
N HIS A 131 -10.32 -13.81 11.10
CA HIS A 131 -11.33 -12.79 11.45
C HIS A 131 -10.83 -11.32 11.53
N ALA A 132 -9.58 -11.03 11.14
CA ALA A 132 -9.03 -9.68 11.27
C ALA A 132 -9.30 -8.82 10.02
N LEU A 133 -8.97 -9.36 8.84
CA LEU A 133 -9.20 -8.68 7.58
C LEU A 133 -10.58 -9.00 7.02
N ILE A 134 -11.17 -7.98 6.43
CA ILE A 134 -12.45 -8.05 5.75
C ILE A 134 -12.22 -7.96 4.24
N THR A 135 -12.92 -8.80 3.48
CA THR A 135 -13.12 -8.59 2.06
C THR A 135 -14.52 -8.04 1.81
N ARG A 136 -14.64 -7.12 0.87
CA ARG A 136 -15.92 -6.60 0.40
C ARG A 136 -15.97 -6.78 -1.11
N ASP A 137 -16.86 -7.65 -1.56
CA ASP A 137 -17.23 -7.78 -2.96
C ASP A 137 -18.66 -7.24 -3.11
N GLN A 138 -18.80 -6.20 -3.93
CA GLN A 138 -20.03 -5.44 -4.11
C GLN A 138 -20.59 -4.90 -2.77
N SER A 139 -21.55 -5.62 -2.17
CA SER A 139 -22.31 -5.21 -0.98
C SER A 139 -22.04 -6.07 0.26
N ASP A 140 -21.42 -7.24 0.10
CA ASP A 140 -21.29 -8.21 1.19
C ASP A 140 -19.95 -8.05 1.92
N ARG A 141 -20.02 -7.93 3.24
CA ARG A 141 -18.85 -7.72 4.10
C ARG A 141 -18.54 -9.04 4.80
N LYS A 142 -17.51 -9.74 4.35
CA LYS A 142 -17.12 -11.04 4.92
C LYS A 142 -15.69 -11.00 5.45
N PRO A 143 -15.39 -11.70 6.55
CA PRO A 143 -14.00 -12.00 6.89
C PRO A 143 -13.29 -12.64 5.69
N MET A 144 -12.05 -12.23 5.43
CA MET A 144 -11.21 -12.95 4.48
C MET A 144 -11.12 -14.43 4.91
N PRO A 145 -11.14 -15.39 3.97
CA PRO A 145 -11.12 -16.81 4.31
C PRO A 145 -9.98 -17.15 5.28
N THR A 146 -10.35 -17.75 6.41
CA THR A 146 -9.52 -17.84 7.62
C THR A 146 -8.65 -19.10 7.69
N ARG A 147 -8.88 -20.07 6.80
CA ARG A 147 -8.22 -21.38 6.84
C ARG A 147 -6.94 -21.37 6.00
N GLU A 148 -5.79 -21.24 6.69
CA GLU A 148 -4.40 -21.51 6.24
C GLU A 148 -3.84 -20.73 5.03
N ARG A 149 -4.67 -19.98 4.31
CA ARG A 149 -4.25 -19.20 3.14
C ARG A 149 -3.31 -18.06 3.53
N GLY A 150 -2.25 -17.92 2.74
CA GLY A 150 -1.41 -16.71 2.71
C GLY A 150 -1.93 -15.77 1.63
N TYR A 151 -2.00 -14.48 1.95
CA TYR A 151 -2.37 -13.43 1.02
C TYR A 151 -1.19 -12.49 0.82
N HIS A 152 -1.06 -11.92 -0.38
CA HIS A 152 -0.08 -10.89 -0.69
C HIS A 152 -0.77 -9.55 -0.88
N LEU A 153 -0.04 -8.45 -0.69
CA LEU A 153 -0.54 -7.12 -1.06
C LEU A 153 -0.34 -6.87 -2.56
N TYR A 154 0.83 -7.25 -3.08
CA TYR A 154 1.15 -7.25 -4.50
C TYR A 154 1.21 -8.68 -4.98
N GLU A 155 0.47 -9.00 -6.05
CA GLU A 155 0.44 -10.33 -6.66
C GLU A 155 1.73 -10.61 -7.43
N LYS A 156 2.16 -9.63 -8.24
CA LYS A 156 3.40 -9.70 -9.01
C LYS A 156 3.84 -8.30 -9.43
N TYR A 157 5.06 -8.21 -9.93
CA TYR A 157 5.60 -7.02 -10.59
C TYR A 157 6.45 -7.44 -11.79
N ALA A 158 6.63 -6.54 -12.74
CA ALA A 158 7.57 -6.68 -13.85
C ALA A 158 8.23 -5.32 -14.06
N PHE A 159 9.56 -5.29 -14.15
CA PHE A 159 10.27 -4.04 -14.42
C PHE A 159 10.52 -3.87 -15.92
N VAL A 160 10.77 -2.62 -16.32
CA VAL A 160 11.08 -2.29 -17.72
C VAL A 160 12.16 -3.23 -18.29
N ASN A 161 11.95 -3.68 -19.53
CA ASN A 161 12.74 -4.68 -20.26
C ASN A 161 12.61 -6.15 -19.79
N GLU A 162 11.73 -6.47 -18.86
CA GLU A 162 11.39 -7.87 -18.54
C GLU A 162 10.37 -8.45 -19.52
N VAL A 163 10.42 -9.76 -19.75
CA VAL A 163 9.47 -10.48 -20.62
C VAL A 163 8.20 -10.78 -19.82
N LEU A 164 7.05 -10.35 -20.34
CA LEU A 164 5.73 -10.59 -19.78
C LEU A 164 5.20 -11.98 -20.15
N ALA A 165 4.12 -12.40 -19.49
CA ALA A 165 3.53 -13.73 -19.69
C ALA A 165 2.97 -13.96 -21.11
N ASP A 166 2.64 -12.88 -21.83
CA ASP A 166 2.20 -12.91 -23.22
C ASP A 166 3.37 -12.92 -24.23
N GLY A 167 4.62 -12.93 -23.75
CA GLY A 167 5.84 -12.89 -24.56
C GLY A 167 6.28 -11.49 -24.98
N SER A 168 5.50 -10.45 -24.67
CA SER A 168 5.89 -9.06 -24.91
C SER A 168 6.99 -8.60 -23.94
N VAL A 169 7.71 -7.52 -24.29
CA VAL A 169 8.70 -6.90 -23.40
C VAL A 169 8.06 -5.68 -22.74
N ALA A 170 8.16 -5.59 -21.41
CA ALA A 170 7.62 -4.48 -20.65
C ALA A 170 8.31 -3.15 -21.03
N ASP A 171 7.54 -2.20 -21.56
CA ASP A 171 7.98 -0.85 -21.94
C ASP A 171 8.07 0.10 -20.73
N LYS A 172 7.35 -0.22 -19.66
CA LYS A 172 7.34 0.45 -18.36
C LYS A 172 7.48 -0.57 -17.24
N ASN A 173 7.50 -0.08 -16.00
CA ASN A 173 7.32 -0.97 -14.85
C ASN A 173 5.83 -1.21 -14.62
N HIS A 174 5.48 -2.44 -14.27
CA HIS A 174 4.12 -2.88 -14.00
C HIS A 174 4.05 -3.49 -12.60
N LEU A 175 2.99 -3.17 -11.87
CA LEU A 175 2.70 -3.75 -10.56
C LEU A 175 1.25 -4.21 -10.50
N TRP A 176 1.04 -5.47 -10.15
CA TRP A 176 -0.29 -6.05 -9.99
C TRP A 176 -0.63 -6.11 -8.49
N LEU A 177 -1.70 -5.43 -8.10
CA LEU A 177 -2.32 -5.57 -6.79
C LEU A 177 -2.98 -6.94 -6.67
N ALA A 178 -2.98 -7.53 -5.49
CA ALA A 178 -3.69 -8.79 -5.24
C ALA A 178 -5.21 -8.61 -5.38
N ASP A 179 -5.91 -9.65 -5.83
CA ASP A 179 -7.34 -9.59 -6.16
C ASP A 179 -8.21 -9.12 -4.98
N TRP A 180 -7.93 -9.61 -3.76
CA TRP A 180 -8.68 -9.19 -2.56
C TRP A 180 -8.52 -7.69 -2.28
N TYR A 181 -7.32 -7.15 -2.54
CA TYR A 181 -7.01 -5.75 -2.32
C TYR A 181 -7.68 -4.88 -3.37
N LEU A 182 -7.61 -5.30 -4.64
CA LEU A 182 -8.26 -4.64 -5.76
C LEU A 182 -9.79 -4.64 -5.61
N ALA A 183 -10.38 -5.77 -5.18
CA ALA A 183 -11.80 -5.89 -4.88
C ALA A 183 -12.25 -4.92 -3.78
N ASN A 184 -11.48 -4.80 -2.69
CA ASN A 184 -11.77 -3.85 -1.62
C ASN A 184 -11.70 -2.39 -2.08
N LEU A 185 -10.71 -2.03 -2.91
CA LEU A 185 -10.65 -0.67 -3.47
C LEU A 185 -11.85 -0.39 -4.39
N ASN A 186 -12.24 -1.34 -5.24
CA ASN A 186 -13.38 -1.20 -6.15
C ASN A 186 -14.75 -1.20 -5.43
N SER A 187 -14.87 -1.85 -4.28
CA SER A 187 -16.09 -1.83 -3.46
C SER A 187 -16.15 -0.67 -2.47
N LEU A 188 -15.22 0.29 -2.60
CA LEU A 188 -15.08 1.45 -1.72
C LEU A 188 -14.94 1.05 -0.24
N TYR A 189 -14.34 -0.12 0.03
CA TYR A 189 -13.89 -0.50 1.37
C TYR A 189 -12.54 0.18 1.67
N SER A 190 -12.58 1.51 1.64
CA SER A 190 -11.44 2.40 1.71
C SER A 190 -11.80 3.70 2.43
N GLY A 191 -10.80 4.45 2.88
CA GLY A 191 -10.94 5.78 3.43
C GLY A 191 -10.24 6.85 2.57
N PRO A 192 -10.80 8.07 2.46
CA PRO A 192 -10.22 9.15 1.70
C PRO A 192 -9.06 9.80 2.45
N VAL A 193 -7.83 9.56 2.01
CA VAL A 193 -6.62 10.18 2.57
C VAL A 193 -6.25 11.41 1.76
N ASN A 194 -6.09 12.56 2.43
CA ASN A 194 -5.46 13.72 1.82
C ASN A 194 -3.96 13.43 1.67
N TYR A 195 -3.53 13.16 0.44
CA TYR A 195 -2.18 12.70 0.17
C TYR A 195 -1.13 13.78 0.40
N ASP A 196 -1.44 15.04 0.11
CA ASP A 196 -0.53 16.16 0.37
C ASP A 196 -0.25 16.33 1.87
N LEU A 197 -1.31 16.29 2.69
CA LEU A 197 -1.18 16.30 4.15
C LEU A 197 -0.44 15.05 4.64
N TRP A 198 -0.75 13.88 4.09
CA TRP A 198 -0.07 12.64 4.44
C TRP A 198 1.43 12.74 4.17
N ARG A 199 1.85 13.28 3.02
CA ARG A 199 3.26 13.48 2.67
C ARG A 199 3.96 14.40 3.66
N GLU A 200 3.33 15.52 4.02
CA GLU A 200 3.84 16.45 5.01
C GLU A 200 4.05 15.77 6.38
N LEU A 201 3.03 15.05 6.87
CA LEU A 201 3.09 14.34 8.14
C LEU A 201 4.10 13.18 8.11
N ASN A 202 4.29 12.53 6.97
CA ASN A 202 5.15 11.36 6.84
C ASN A 202 6.65 11.68 6.95
N ARG A 203 7.03 12.97 7.01
CA ARG A 203 8.36 13.38 7.53
C ARG A 203 8.63 12.81 8.92
N ARG A 204 7.58 12.56 9.70
CA ARG A 204 7.58 11.76 10.93
C ARG A 204 6.60 10.60 10.75
N PRO A 205 7.05 9.39 10.37
CA PRO A 205 6.15 8.30 9.99
C PRO A 205 5.02 8.01 10.99
N ILE A 206 5.29 8.14 12.30
CA ILE A 206 4.27 7.99 13.35
C ILE A 206 3.12 9.00 13.23
N ALA A 207 3.39 10.27 12.87
CA ALA A 207 2.36 11.29 12.73
C ALA A 207 1.41 10.95 11.58
N SER A 208 1.96 10.59 10.41
CA SER A 208 1.12 10.13 9.29
C SER A 208 0.34 8.86 9.62
N ARG A 209 0.89 7.96 10.45
CA ARG A 209 0.18 6.74 10.86
C ARG A 209 -0.96 7.01 11.84
N ILE A 210 -0.76 7.95 12.77
CA ILE A 210 -1.84 8.44 13.64
C ILE A 210 -2.94 9.07 12.79
N TYR A 211 -2.58 9.90 11.81
CA TYR A 211 -3.55 10.50 10.87
C TYR A 211 -4.39 9.43 10.15
N GLU A 212 -3.76 8.41 9.56
CA GLU A 212 -4.46 7.28 8.93
C GLU A 212 -5.44 6.57 9.88
N TYR A 213 -4.99 6.28 11.10
CA TYR A 213 -5.79 5.56 12.08
C TYR A 213 -6.98 6.40 12.57
N LEU A 214 -6.76 7.68 12.85
CA LEU A 214 -7.81 8.60 13.27
C LEU A 214 -8.82 8.81 12.14
N LEU A 215 -8.37 8.99 10.90
CA LEU A 215 -9.25 9.08 9.75
C LEU A 215 -10.20 7.88 9.72
N PHE A 216 -9.67 6.66 9.72
CA PHE A 216 -10.51 5.47 9.69
C PHE A 216 -11.48 5.37 10.88
N LYS A 217 -11.05 5.74 12.10
CA LYS A 217 -11.88 5.62 13.30
C LYS A 217 -12.97 6.67 13.43
N PHE A 218 -12.79 7.84 12.81
CA PHE A 218 -13.68 8.99 12.96
C PHE A 218 -14.43 9.34 11.66
N THR A 219 -14.17 8.65 10.55
CA THR A 219 -14.94 8.80 9.30
C THR A 219 -15.66 7.53 8.85
N ALA A 220 -15.49 6.41 9.57
CA ALA A 220 -16.23 5.19 9.29
C ALA A 220 -17.53 5.21 10.11
N ASP A 221 -18.62 5.62 9.46
CA ASP A 221 -19.99 5.34 9.91
C ASP A 221 -20.36 3.87 9.65
#